data_AF-A0A7L3BDM5-F1
#
_entry.id   AF-A0A7L3BDM5-F1
#
_cell.length_a   1.000
_cell.length_b   1.000
_cell.length_c   1.000
_cell.angle_alpha   90.00
_cell.angle_beta   90.00
_cell.angle_gamma   90.00
#
_symmetry.space_group_name_H-M   'P 1'
#
loop_
_entity.id
_entity.type
_entity.pdbx_description
1 polymer ?
#
loop_
_entity_poly.entity_id
_entity_poly.type
_entity_poly.pdbx_seq_one_letter_code
_entity_poly.pdbx_strand_id
1 'polypeptide(L)'
;PLLIIDLKDCFFTIALHPNDTKRFAFTLPAINRGEPDKRFEWTVLPQGMRNSPTLCQLYVDNALQPLRDKWPEAIIYHYMDDVLLAQPEPFTPQQIDQIHATLA
;
A
#
# COMPACT_ATOMS: atom_id res chain seq x y z
N PRO A 1 -5.94 17.38 16.74
CA PRO A 1 -6.93 16.86 15.78
C PRO A 1 -6.37 15.65 15.06
N LEU A 2 -7.25 14.74 14.62
CA LEU A 2 -6.89 13.46 14.05
C LEU A 2 -7.29 13.40 12.57
N LEU A 3 -6.38 12.92 11.73
CA LEU A 3 -6.64 12.58 10.33
C LEU A 3 -6.27 11.10 10.14
N ILE A 4 -7.17 10.34 9.51
CA ILE A 4 -6.95 8.94 9.16
C ILE A 4 -7.02 8.86 7.63
N ILE A 5 -6.01 8.26 7.03
CA ILE A 5 -5.91 8.04 5.60
C ILE A 5 -5.86 6.55 5.34
N ASP A 6 -6.81 6.08 4.55
CA ASP A 6 -6.82 4.72 4.00
C ASP A 6 -6.00 4.71 2.71
N LEU A 7 -4.94 3.90 2.68
CA LEU A 7 -4.04 3.73 1.54
C LEU A 7 -4.65 2.92 0.40
N LYS A 8 -5.89 2.41 0.55
CA LYS A 8 -6.58 1.51 -0.38
C LYS A 8 -5.67 0.36 -0.81
N ASP A 9 -5.63 -0.69 0.02
CA ASP A 9 -4.95 -1.95 -0.30
C ASP A 9 -3.50 -1.72 -0.79
N CYS A 10 -2.65 -1.31 0.15
CA CYS A 10 -1.24 -0.95 -0.08
C CYS A 10 -0.48 -2.03 -0.87
N PHE A 11 -0.92 -3.29 -0.81
CA PHE A 11 -0.30 -4.37 -1.56
C PHE A 11 -0.37 -4.16 -3.08
N PHE A 12 -1.44 -3.58 -3.60
CA PHE A 12 -1.61 -3.38 -5.05
C PHE A 12 -0.87 -2.16 -5.60
N THR A 13 -0.35 -1.28 -4.75
CA THR A 13 0.46 -0.13 -5.18
C THR A 13 1.94 -0.49 -5.31
N ILE A 14 2.37 -1.62 -4.74
CA ILE A 14 3.77 -2.04 -4.74
C ILE A 14 4.01 -3.05 -5.86
N ALA A 15 4.81 -2.64 -6.85
CA ALA A 15 5.21 -3.50 -7.95
C ALA A 15 6.05 -4.68 -7.46
N LEU A 16 5.70 -5.87 -7.93
CA LEU A 16 6.51 -7.07 -7.71
C LEU A 16 7.70 -7.06 -8.68
N HIS A 17 8.83 -7.60 -8.24
CA HIS A 17 9.99 -7.74 -9.10
C HIS A 17 9.67 -8.64 -10.32
N PRO A 18 9.98 -8.25 -11.57
CA PRO A 18 9.58 -8.98 -12.78
C PRO A 18 10.00 -10.46 -12.82
N ASN A 19 11.13 -10.80 -12.21
CA ASN A 19 11.58 -12.20 -12.15
C ASN A 19 10.77 -13.07 -11.17
N ASP A 20 10.00 -12.46 -10.27
CA ASP A 20 9.20 -13.15 -9.27
C ASP A 20 7.75 -13.37 -9.72
N THR A 21 7.23 -12.65 -10.71
CA THR A 21 5.81 -12.74 -11.16
C THR A 21 5.39 -14.17 -11.48
N LYS A 22 6.28 -14.93 -12.13
CA LYS A 22 6.06 -16.34 -12.49
C LYS A 22 5.88 -17.27 -11.28
N ARG A 23 6.49 -16.93 -10.14
CA ARG A 23 6.37 -17.68 -8.88
C ARG A 23 5.01 -17.48 -8.23
N PHE A 24 4.37 -16.36 -8.52
CA PHE A 24 3.03 -16.01 -8.06
C PHE A 24 1.99 -16.18 -9.17
N ALA A 25 2.20 -17.13 -10.08
CA ALA A 25 1.19 -17.46 -11.06
C ALA A 25 0.03 -18.25 -10.45
N PHE A 26 -1.19 -17.99 -10.90
CA PHE A 26 -2.39 -18.73 -10.52
C PHE A 26 -3.22 -19.10 -11.74
N THR A 27 -4.11 -20.08 -11.57
CA THR A 27 -4.95 -20.61 -12.64
C THR A 27 -6.41 -20.41 -12.27
N LEU A 28 -7.19 -19.80 -13.16
CA LEU A 28 -8.63 -19.69 -13.05
C LEU A 28 -9.27 -20.87 -13.79
N PRO A 29 -9.99 -21.76 -13.10
CA PRO A 29 -10.61 -22.92 -13.73
C PRO A 29 -11.79 -22.49 -14.61
N ALA A 30 -11.92 -23.12 -15.77
CA ALA A 30 -13.06 -22.89 -16.65
C ALA A 30 -14.34 -23.54 -16.10
N ILE A 31 -15.49 -22.86 -16.29
CA ILE A 31 -16.80 -23.40 -15.92
C ILE A 31 -17.02 -24.71 -16.71
N ASN A 32 -17.27 -25.79 -15.99
CA ASN A 32 -17.50 -27.13 -16.54
C ASN A 32 -16.41 -27.62 -17.51
N ARG A 33 -15.16 -27.13 -17.40
CA ARG A 33 -14.06 -27.44 -18.34
C ARG A 33 -14.41 -27.13 -19.81
N GLY A 34 -15.28 -26.15 -20.06
CA GLY A 34 -15.73 -25.78 -21.40
C GLY A 34 -14.64 -25.12 -22.27
N GLU A 35 -13.55 -24.66 -21.65
CA GLU A 35 -12.35 -24.13 -22.31
C GLU A 35 -11.11 -24.50 -21.47
N PRO A 36 -9.88 -24.38 -22.02
CA PRO A 36 -8.67 -24.51 -21.22
C PRO A 36 -8.61 -23.48 -20.10
N ASP A 37 -8.09 -23.88 -18.95
CA ASP A 37 -7.94 -22.98 -17.80
C ASP A 37 -7.01 -21.80 -18.12
N LYS A 38 -7.34 -20.62 -17.60
CA LYS A 38 -6.59 -19.39 -17.85
C LYS A 38 -5.54 -19.18 -16.76
N ARG A 39 -4.29 -18.94 -17.15
CA ARG A 39 -3.17 -18.69 -16.24
C ARG A 39 -2.84 -17.20 -16.19
N PHE A 40 -2.72 -16.65 -14.99
CA PHE A 40 -2.39 -15.26 -14.71
C PHE A 40 -1.15 -15.18 -13.80
N GLU A 41 -0.47 -14.04 -13.82
CA GLU A 41 0.67 -13.76 -12.96
C GLU A 41 0.44 -12.44 -12.22
N TRP A 42 0.75 -12.40 -10.93
CA TRP A 42 0.72 -11.16 -10.17
C TRP A 42 1.87 -10.23 -10.61
N THR A 43 1.54 -8.97 -10.89
CA THR A 43 2.50 -7.90 -11.21
C THR A 43 2.78 -6.98 -10.02
N VAL A 44 1.97 -7.10 -8.98
CA VAL A 44 2.02 -6.34 -7.72
C VAL A 44 2.04 -7.32 -6.55
N LEU A 45 2.28 -6.85 -5.32
CA LEU A 45 2.32 -7.75 -4.16
C LEU A 45 0.98 -8.48 -3.99
N PRO A 46 0.97 -9.82 -3.98
CA PRO A 46 -0.25 -10.56 -3.73
C PRO A 46 -0.61 -10.52 -2.24
N GLN A 47 -1.90 -10.38 -1.97
CA GLN A 47 -2.44 -10.59 -0.63
C GLN A 47 -2.27 -12.05 -0.19
N GLY A 48 -2.02 -12.26 1.09
CA GLY A 48 -1.80 -13.59 1.66
C GLY A 48 -0.37 -14.14 1.52
N MET A 49 0.53 -13.45 0.80
CA MET A 49 1.96 -13.77 0.88
C MET A 49 2.52 -13.34 2.24
N ARG A 50 3.23 -14.26 2.90
CA ARG A 50 3.76 -14.09 4.26
C ARG A 50 4.55 -12.80 4.47
N ASN A 51 5.33 -12.38 3.47
CA ASN A 51 6.20 -11.21 3.58
C ASN A 51 5.57 -9.94 3.01
N SER A 52 4.38 -10.01 2.40
CA SER A 52 3.70 -8.82 1.86
C SER A 52 3.48 -7.76 2.94
N PRO A 53 3.03 -8.07 4.17
CA PRO A 53 2.84 -7.06 5.21
C PRO A 53 4.14 -6.32 5.57
N THR A 54 5.26 -7.05 5.68
CA THR A 54 6.57 -6.44 5.97
C THR A 54 7.03 -5.54 4.83
N LEU A 55 6.84 -5.96 3.58
CA LEU A 55 7.23 -5.17 2.41
C LEU A 55 6.39 -3.90 2.28
N CYS A 56 5.06 -3.98 2.48
CA CYS A 56 4.21 -2.78 2.51
C CYS A 56 4.63 -1.85 3.65
N GLN A 57 4.87 -2.38 4.85
CA GLN A 57 5.32 -1.56 5.98
C GLN A 57 6.60 -0.79 5.66
N LEU A 58 7.62 -1.45 5.09
CA LEU A 58 8.87 -0.80 4.71
C LEU A 58 8.69 0.26 3.62
N TYR A 59 7.85 -0.04 2.62
CA TYR A 59 7.58 0.88 1.53
C TYR A 59 6.87 2.15 2.00
N VAL A 60 5.80 1.99 2.77
CA VAL A 60 5.04 3.10 3.34
C VAL A 60 5.88 3.87 4.36
N ASP A 61 6.69 3.19 5.19
CA ASP A 61 7.57 3.86 6.13
C ASP A 61 8.57 4.78 5.43
N ASN A 62 9.12 4.34 4.29
CA ASN A 62 9.98 5.16 3.45
C ASN A 62 9.21 6.33 2.79
N ALA A 63 7.99 6.10 2.30
CA ALA A 63 7.15 7.15 1.72
C ALA A 63 6.73 8.22 2.74
N LEU A 64 6.62 7.85 4.02
CA LEU A 64 6.27 8.77 5.11
C LEU A 64 7.45 9.60 5.63
N GLN A 65 8.71 9.23 5.34
CA GLN A 65 9.89 9.95 5.84
C GLN A 65 9.85 11.47 5.54
N PRO A 66 9.54 11.93 4.31
CA PRO A 66 9.49 13.37 4.03
C PRO A 66 8.43 14.12 4.85
N LEU A 67 7.33 13.47 5.22
CA LEU A 67 6.30 14.07 6.07
C LEU A 67 6.76 14.16 7.53
N ARG A 68 7.45 13.12 8.02
CA ARG A 68 8.02 13.11 9.39
C ARG A 68 9.11 14.17 9.55
N ASP A 69 9.98 14.32 8.56
CA ASP A 69 11.02 15.35 8.56
C ASP A 69 10.43 16.76 8.53
N LYS A 70 9.34 16.94 7.78
CA LYS A 70 8.67 18.25 7.64
C LYS A 70 7.86 18.62 8.88
N TRP A 71 7.24 17.64 9.56
CA TRP A 71 6.36 17.85 10.71
C TRP A 71 6.82 17.03 11.92
N PRO A 72 7.94 17.41 12.57
CA PRO A 72 8.53 16.64 13.66
C PRO A 72 7.64 16.55 14.91
N GLU A 73 6.74 17.53 15.11
CA GLU A 73 5.79 17.56 16.23
C GLU A 73 4.50 16.76 15.95
N ALA A 74 4.30 16.28 14.73
CA ALA A 74 3.15 15.48 14.36
C ALA A 74 3.43 13.99 14.63
N ILE A 75 2.44 13.31 15.21
CA ILE A 75 2.46 11.85 15.35
C ILE A 75 1.96 11.26 14.03
N ILE A 76 2.81 10.50 13.35
CA ILE A 76 2.48 9.79 12.10
C ILE A 76 2.68 8.30 12.34
N TYR A 77 1.58 7.58 12.47
CA TYR A 77 1.55 6.15 12.74
C TYR A 77 0.98 5.40 11.55
N HIS A 78 1.68 4.36 11.09
CA HIS A 78 1.23 3.50 10.01
C HIS A 78 0.83 2.14 10.57
N TYR A 79 -0.38 1.71 10.25
CA TYR A 79 -0.94 0.42 10.65
C TYR A 79 -1.65 -0.23 9.48
N MET A 80 -1.02 -1.24 8.88
CA MET A 80 -1.57 -2.01 7.76
C MET A 80 -1.92 -1.12 6.56
N ASP A 81 -3.20 -0.81 6.35
CA ASP A 81 -3.65 0.05 5.24
C ASP A 81 -4.01 1.46 5.73
N ASP A 82 -3.91 1.74 7.03
CA ASP A 82 -4.24 3.02 7.63
C ASP A 82 -2.99 3.81 8.01
N VAL A 83 -2.96 5.08 7.65
CA VAL A 83 -2.03 6.08 8.19
C VAL A 83 -2.80 7.05 9.07
N LEU A 84 -2.40 7.10 10.33
CA LEU A 84 -2.95 7.99 11.34
C LEU A 84 -1.99 9.16 11.54
N LEU A 85 -2.49 10.38 11.29
CA LEU A 85 -1.77 11.63 11.51
C LEU A 85 -2.45 12.43 12.61
N ALA A 86 -1.70 12.83 13.64
CA ALA A 86 -2.21 13.63 14.74
C ALA A 86 -1.25 14.77 15.07
N GLN A 87 -1.80 15.98 15.23
CA GLN A 87 -1.05 17.16 15.67
C GLN A 87 -1.95 18.09 16.51
N PRO A 88 -1.39 19.06 17.26
CA PRO A 88 -2.17 19.95 18.13
C PRO A 88 -3.18 20.83 17.38
N GLU A 89 -2.85 21.29 16.17
CA GLU A 89 -3.69 22.18 15.36
C GLU A 89 -4.34 21.44 14.17
N PRO A 90 -5.53 21.85 13.69
CA PRO A 90 -6.16 21.21 12.53
C PRO A 90 -5.27 21.24 11.29
N PHE A 91 -5.26 20.15 10.51
CA PHE A 91 -4.56 20.13 9.23
C PHE A 91 -5.22 21.11 8.27
N THR A 92 -4.40 21.96 7.65
CA THR A 92 -4.87 22.88 6.61
C THR A 92 -5.13 22.11 5.31
N PRO A 93 -6.01 22.62 4.41
CA PRO A 93 -6.26 21.97 3.11
C PRO A 93 -4.99 21.71 2.30
N GLN A 94 -4.04 22.64 2.32
CA GLN A 94 -2.75 22.51 1.64
C GLN A 94 -1.90 21.36 2.20
N GLN A 95 -1.95 21.11 3.52
CA GLN A 95 -1.28 19.98 4.13
C GLN A 95 -1.96 18.66 3.75
N ILE A 96 -3.29 18.63 3.71
CA ILE A 96 -4.07 17.46 3.29
C ILE A 96 -3.71 17.08 1.84
N ASP A 97 -3.70 18.06 0.93
CA ASP A 97 -3.30 17.85 -0.47
C ASP A 97 -1.88 17.32 -0.58
N GLN A 98 -0.95 17.85 0.22
CA GLN A 98 0.43 17.37 0.24
C GLN A 98 0.53 15.92 0.74
N ILE A 99 -0.23 15.55 1.78
CA ILE A 99 -0.21 14.18 2.30
C ILE A 99 -0.72 13.21 1.23
N HIS A 100 -1.84 13.55 0.58
CA HIS A 100 -2.36 12.75 -0.52
C HIS A 100 -1.36 12.63 -1.67
N ALA A 101 -0.66 13.71 -2.03
CA ALA A 101 0.36 13.67 -3.08
C ALA A 101 1.61 12.84 -2.70
N THR A 102 1.87 12.65 -1.41
CA THR A 102 3.02 11.84 -0.94
C THR A 102 2.67 10.36 -0.83
N LEU A 103 1.40 10.04 -0.61
CA LEU A 103 0.90 8.68 -0.38
C LEU A 103 0.18 8.06 -1.60
N ALA A 104 -0.07 8.83 -2.65
CA ALA A 104 -0.62 8.37 -3.94
C ALA A 104 0.49 7.99 -4.92
#